data_AF-A0A7V0IFQ1-F1
#
_entry.id   AF-A0A7V0IFQ1-F1
#
_cell.length_a   1.000
_cell.length_b   1.000
_cell.length_c   1.000
_cell.angle_alpha   90.00
_cell.angle_beta   90.00
_cell.angle_gamma   90.00
#
_symmetry.space_group_name_H-M   'P 1'
#
loop_
_entity.id
_entity.type
_entity.pdbx_description
1 polymer ?
#
loop_
_entity_poly.entity_id
_entity_poly.type
_entity_poly.pdbx_seq_one_letter_code
_entity_poly.pdbx_strand_id
1 'polypeptide(L)'
;MAGVILYIGVILLSVAAAVFETDFLLWAVVLAASGLVLFSVNLFHKYWSNKILRFFFSRPYGQGLWLHPLLLIMASAALPLAESKGSPFDSFVGALVRMLMPFIPVYGWEAGQPESNEGIVIASLATIAFLVNGIFNIGTVIPMAIQYSKRRLRMKYEGHFVIWGGEPHIPEIVAQLTSSALGEEKMTIVVLCDESFVDELKNLLDEYRSPTREIEVIPGSAQVKKNLRDINIARARSVLLMPPEHESQPELSLLSAASVVREIVNKEAEQTGYRPFIVAKTSSPILVEPLKRFVDKVLCPPQLEYLLLAETSINPMVLDVYYNLLTISEETNEFYFLPVPESFVGKDFRALQRAIAQISEEISTPVITVGVVRNGTVKLNPAKSTLLDEGDQIILMAYRFSDCQKVWGKIKSTP
;
A
#
# COMPACT_ATOMS: atom_id res chain seq x y z
N MET A 1 -32.55 -28.20 -27.84
CA MET A 1 -33.16 -28.64 -29.12
C MET A 1 -32.69 -27.78 -30.30
N ALA A 2 -32.81 -26.44 -30.25
CA ALA A 2 -32.34 -25.55 -31.32
C ALA A 2 -30.82 -25.66 -31.66
N GLY A 3 -29.95 -25.83 -30.66
CA GLY A 3 -28.50 -26.00 -30.90
C GLY A 3 -28.12 -27.33 -31.57
N VAL A 4 -28.90 -28.40 -31.39
CA VAL A 4 -28.66 -29.70 -32.03
C VAL A 4 -29.04 -29.64 -33.50
N ILE A 5 -30.11 -28.91 -33.83
CA ILE A 5 -30.54 -28.64 -35.22
C ILE A 5 -29.49 -27.80 -35.95
N LEU A 6 -28.89 -26.80 -35.28
CA LEU A 6 -27.80 -25.99 -35.84
C LEU A 6 -26.52 -26.83 -36.07
N TYR A 7 -26.18 -27.73 -35.14
CA TYR A 7 -25.03 -28.62 -35.24
C TYR A 7 -25.16 -29.61 -36.41
N ILE A 8 -26.35 -30.21 -36.57
CA ILE A 8 -26.67 -31.06 -37.72
C ILE A 8 -26.64 -30.24 -39.02
N GLY A 9 -27.12 -29.00 -38.99
CA GLY A 9 -27.07 -28.08 -40.12
C GLY A 9 -25.64 -27.76 -40.59
N VAL A 10 -24.71 -27.50 -39.67
CA VAL A 10 -23.30 -27.21 -40.02
C VAL A 10 -22.56 -28.46 -40.51
N ILE A 11 -22.84 -29.63 -39.94
CA ILE A 11 -22.28 -30.89 -40.45
C ILE A 11 -22.80 -31.16 -41.86
N LEU A 12 -24.11 -30.98 -42.10
CA LEU A 12 -24.70 -31.14 -43.44
C LEU A 12 -24.18 -30.10 -44.44
N LEU A 13 -23.96 -28.84 -44.02
CA LEU A 13 -23.34 -27.82 -44.87
C LEU A 13 -21.86 -28.11 -45.16
N SER A 14 -21.12 -28.66 -44.20
CA SER A 14 -19.72 -29.04 -44.39
C SER A 14 -19.57 -30.24 -45.34
N VAL A 15 -20.48 -31.22 -45.24
CA VAL A 15 -20.57 -32.35 -46.16
C VAL A 15 -21.02 -31.88 -47.55
N ALA A 16 -21.98 -30.95 -47.64
CA ALA A 16 -22.39 -30.37 -48.91
C ALA A 16 -21.27 -29.55 -49.57
N ALA A 17 -20.48 -28.80 -48.80
CA ALA A 17 -19.32 -28.05 -49.32
C ALA A 17 -18.19 -28.98 -49.82
N ALA A 18 -18.03 -30.15 -49.20
CA ALA A 18 -17.07 -31.15 -49.67
C ALA A 18 -17.52 -31.87 -50.96
N VAL A 19 -18.82 -31.81 -51.30
CA VAL A 19 -19.41 -32.48 -52.48
C VAL A 19 -19.63 -31.52 -53.65
N PHE A 20 -19.89 -30.24 -53.38
CA PHE A 20 -20.15 -29.23 -54.41
C PHE A 20 -19.02 -28.20 -54.41
N GLU A 21 -18.07 -28.35 -55.35
CA GLU A 21 -16.97 -27.42 -55.66
C GLU A 21 -17.49 -26.01 -56.00
N THR A 22 -17.94 -25.26 -55.00
CA THR A 22 -18.42 -23.90 -55.16
C THR A 22 -17.89 -23.05 -54.02
N ASP A 23 -17.15 -22.00 -54.38
CA ASP A 23 -16.46 -21.11 -53.44
C ASP A 23 -17.41 -20.51 -52.39
N PHE A 24 -18.69 -20.34 -52.73
CA PHE A 24 -19.74 -19.86 -51.83
C PHE A 24 -20.00 -20.79 -50.62
N LEU A 25 -19.90 -22.11 -50.81
CA LEU A 25 -20.18 -23.10 -49.78
C LEU A 25 -19.06 -23.15 -48.73
N LEU A 26 -17.81 -22.94 -49.16
CA LEU A 26 -16.68 -22.82 -48.26
C LEU A 26 -16.84 -21.61 -47.32
N TRP A 27 -17.22 -20.45 -47.86
CA TRP A 27 -17.49 -19.25 -47.08
C TRP A 27 -18.65 -19.40 -46.10
N ALA A 28 -19.71 -20.08 -46.52
CA ALA A 28 -20.85 -20.41 -45.64
C ALA A 28 -20.44 -21.33 -44.49
N VAL A 29 -19.58 -22.33 -44.75
CA VAL A 29 -19.07 -23.26 -43.73
C VAL A 29 -18.12 -22.56 -42.75
N VAL A 30 -17.22 -21.69 -43.23
CA VAL A 30 -16.32 -20.93 -42.37
C VAL A 30 -17.09 -19.96 -41.48
N LEU A 31 -18.06 -19.21 -42.02
CA LEU A 31 -18.92 -18.31 -41.25
C LEU A 31 -19.79 -19.07 -40.24
N ALA A 32 -20.35 -20.21 -40.64
CA ALA A 32 -21.17 -21.04 -39.77
C ALA A 32 -20.34 -21.66 -38.64
N ALA A 33 -19.15 -22.20 -38.94
CA ALA A 33 -18.23 -22.74 -37.92
C ALA A 33 -17.78 -21.67 -36.92
N SER A 34 -17.45 -20.47 -37.42
CA SER A 34 -17.06 -19.32 -36.59
C SER A 34 -18.21 -18.89 -35.66
N GLY A 35 -19.42 -18.78 -36.20
CA GLY A 35 -20.62 -18.47 -35.42
C GLY A 35 -20.95 -19.55 -34.39
N LEU A 36 -20.73 -20.83 -34.71
CA LEU A 36 -21.04 -21.95 -33.84
C LEU A 36 -20.04 -22.06 -32.68
N VAL A 37 -18.76 -21.74 -32.91
CA VAL A 37 -17.74 -21.63 -31.83
C VAL A 37 -18.10 -20.48 -30.89
N LEU A 38 -18.45 -19.31 -31.41
CA LEU A 38 -18.85 -18.16 -30.59
C LEU A 38 -20.13 -18.43 -29.79
N PHE A 39 -21.11 -19.11 -30.40
CA PHE A 39 -22.38 -19.45 -29.76
C PHE A 39 -22.23 -20.54 -28.69
N SER A 40 -21.42 -21.57 -28.94
CA SER A 40 -21.17 -22.67 -27.99
C SER A 40 -20.38 -22.19 -26.76
N VAL A 41 -19.42 -21.29 -26.94
CA VAL A 41 -18.71 -20.62 -25.84
C VAL A 41 -19.67 -19.82 -24.95
N ASN A 42 -20.66 -19.14 -25.54
CA ASN A 42 -21.61 -18.31 -24.81
C ASN A 42 -22.67 -19.16 -24.05
N LEU A 43 -23.13 -20.26 -24.64
CA LEU A 43 -24.08 -21.19 -24.02
C LEU A 43 -23.49 -21.96 -22.83
N PHE A 44 -22.22 -22.36 -22.91
CA PHE A 44 -21.57 -23.14 -21.86
C PHE A 44 -20.99 -22.30 -20.72
N HIS A 45 -20.99 -20.96 -20.85
CA HIS A 45 -20.56 -20.02 -19.81
C HIS A 45 -21.21 -20.29 -18.44
N LYS A 46 -22.49 -20.68 -18.41
CA LYS A 46 -23.22 -20.91 -17.16
C LYS A 46 -22.78 -22.17 -16.40
N TYR A 47 -22.10 -23.11 -17.06
CA TYR A 47 -21.74 -24.42 -16.51
C TYR A 47 -20.27 -24.58 -16.15
N TRP A 48 -19.44 -23.56 -16.38
CA TRP A 48 -18.02 -23.67 -16.08
C TRP A 48 -17.77 -23.46 -14.58
N SER A 49 -17.56 -24.55 -13.86
CA SER A 49 -17.14 -24.54 -12.45
C SER A 49 -15.66 -24.16 -12.30
N ASN A 50 -14.86 -24.37 -13.34
CA ASN A 50 -13.41 -24.22 -13.29
C ASN A 50 -12.97 -22.75 -13.45
N LYS A 51 -12.15 -22.26 -12.52
CA LYS A 51 -11.65 -20.86 -12.51
C LYS A 51 -10.88 -20.51 -13.79
N ILE A 52 -10.15 -21.47 -14.35
CA ILE A 52 -9.36 -21.30 -15.58
C ILE A 52 -10.28 -21.12 -16.79
N LEU A 53 -11.33 -21.95 -16.93
CA LEU A 53 -12.29 -21.84 -18.03
C LEU A 53 -13.06 -20.51 -17.96
N ARG A 54 -13.51 -20.08 -16.78
CA ARG A 54 -14.13 -18.74 -16.60
C ARG A 54 -13.19 -17.61 -16.97
N PHE A 55 -11.90 -17.74 -16.64
CA PHE A 55 -10.92 -16.75 -17.04
C PHE A 55 -10.84 -16.63 -18.56
N PHE A 56 -10.66 -17.76 -19.26
CA PHE A 56 -10.48 -17.75 -20.71
C PHE A 56 -11.69 -17.28 -21.50
N PHE A 57 -12.94 -17.59 -21.12
CA PHE A 57 -14.06 -17.18 -21.98
C PHE A 57 -15.12 -16.30 -21.34
N SER A 58 -14.98 -15.93 -20.06
CA SER A 58 -15.85 -14.91 -19.44
C SER A 58 -15.15 -13.58 -19.20
N ARG A 59 -13.81 -13.53 -19.18
CA ARG A 59 -13.07 -12.26 -19.00
C ARG A 59 -12.56 -11.74 -20.34
N PRO A 60 -12.65 -10.42 -20.59
CA PRO A 60 -12.17 -9.81 -21.83
C PRO A 60 -10.73 -10.24 -22.19
N TYR A 61 -9.82 -10.25 -21.22
CA TYR A 61 -8.44 -10.69 -21.45
C TYR A 61 -8.29 -12.15 -21.84
N GLY A 62 -9.04 -13.04 -21.17
CA GLY A 62 -9.05 -14.43 -21.55
C GLY A 62 -9.58 -14.60 -22.97
N GLN A 63 -10.68 -13.89 -23.28
CA GLN A 63 -11.29 -13.89 -24.61
C GLN A 63 -10.28 -13.42 -25.65
N GLY A 64 -9.57 -12.33 -25.38
CA GLY A 64 -8.48 -11.83 -26.20
C GLY A 64 -7.42 -12.89 -26.44
N LEU A 65 -6.93 -13.54 -25.37
CA LEU A 65 -5.84 -14.51 -25.44
C LEU A 65 -6.17 -15.76 -26.28
N TRP A 66 -7.40 -16.28 -26.28
CA TRP A 66 -7.74 -17.44 -27.10
C TRP A 66 -8.30 -17.07 -28.48
N LEU A 67 -8.99 -15.93 -28.61
CA LEU A 67 -9.50 -15.47 -29.91
C LEU A 67 -8.37 -15.07 -30.85
N HIS A 68 -7.25 -14.51 -30.35
CA HIS A 68 -6.09 -14.16 -31.20
C HIS A 68 -5.52 -15.37 -31.95
N PRO A 69 -5.07 -16.46 -31.29
CA PRO A 69 -4.55 -17.63 -31.99
C PRO A 69 -5.62 -18.33 -32.82
N LEU A 70 -6.89 -18.28 -32.42
CA LEU A 70 -7.97 -18.86 -33.22
C LEU A 70 -8.19 -18.10 -34.53
N LEU A 71 -8.28 -16.77 -34.49
CA LEU A 71 -8.40 -15.92 -35.68
C LEU A 71 -7.21 -16.14 -36.61
N LEU A 72 -6.01 -16.33 -36.04
CA LEU A 72 -4.80 -16.61 -36.79
C LEU A 72 -4.91 -17.93 -37.57
N ILE A 73 -5.26 -19.00 -36.86
CA ILE A 73 -5.37 -20.34 -37.41
C ILE A 73 -6.47 -20.38 -38.48
N MET A 74 -7.62 -19.76 -38.20
CA MET A 74 -8.75 -19.70 -39.14
C MET A 74 -8.39 -18.97 -40.44
N ALA A 75 -7.77 -17.80 -40.34
CA ALA A 75 -7.36 -17.04 -41.52
C ALA A 75 -6.24 -17.76 -42.30
N SER A 76 -5.29 -18.38 -41.59
CA SER A 76 -4.20 -19.16 -42.19
C SER A 76 -4.69 -20.44 -42.87
N ALA A 77 -5.81 -21.00 -42.43
CA ALA A 77 -6.46 -22.15 -43.07
C ALA A 77 -7.33 -21.74 -44.26
N ALA A 78 -7.91 -20.53 -44.24
CA ALA A 78 -8.75 -20.02 -45.32
C ALA A 78 -7.93 -19.50 -46.52
N LEU A 79 -6.79 -18.86 -46.27
CA LEU A 79 -5.97 -18.24 -47.32
C LEU A 79 -5.49 -19.22 -48.42
N PRO A 80 -4.97 -20.42 -48.10
CA PRO A 80 -4.56 -21.40 -49.12
C PRO A 80 -5.68 -21.87 -50.05
N LEU A 81 -6.94 -21.74 -49.62
CA LEU A 81 -8.11 -22.14 -50.40
C LEU A 81 -8.53 -21.07 -51.41
N ALA A 82 -8.18 -19.81 -51.14
CA ALA A 82 -8.46 -18.67 -52.02
C ALA A 82 -7.30 -18.37 -52.98
N GLU A 83 -6.09 -18.80 -52.64
CA GLU A 83 -4.88 -18.42 -53.34
C GLU A 83 -4.47 -19.41 -54.44
N SER A 84 -3.80 -18.89 -55.48
CA SER A 84 -3.30 -19.69 -56.59
C SER A 84 -2.09 -20.55 -56.17
N LYS A 85 -1.90 -21.71 -56.81
CA LYS A 85 -0.70 -22.54 -56.59
C LYS A 85 0.55 -21.76 -56.97
N GLY A 86 1.50 -21.66 -56.05
CA GLY A 86 2.72 -20.84 -56.20
C GLY A 86 2.65 -19.47 -55.50
N SER A 87 1.47 -19.08 -54.97
CA SER A 87 1.34 -17.92 -54.09
C SER A 87 2.12 -18.15 -52.79
N PRO A 88 2.69 -17.10 -52.16
CA PRO A 88 3.28 -17.19 -50.83
C PRO A 88 2.29 -17.68 -49.74
N PHE A 89 1.00 -17.67 -50.03
CA PHE A 89 -0.10 -18.08 -49.14
C PHE A 89 -0.73 -19.42 -49.53
N ASP A 90 -0.13 -20.17 -50.46
CA ASP A 90 -0.65 -21.43 -51.01
C ASP A 90 -0.66 -22.62 -50.04
N SER A 91 -0.09 -22.45 -48.84
CA SER A 91 -0.01 -23.48 -47.81
C SER A 91 -0.33 -22.90 -46.45
N PHE A 92 -0.97 -23.70 -45.58
CA PHE A 92 -1.35 -23.28 -44.22
C PHE A 92 -0.16 -22.72 -43.43
N VAL A 93 0.99 -23.38 -43.50
CA VAL A 93 2.21 -22.95 -42.79
C VAL A 93 2.75 -21.66 -43.39
N GLY A 94 2.75 -21.52 -44.72
CA GLY A 94 3.16 -20.29 -45.40
C GLY A 94 2.27 -19.10 -45.05
N ALA A 95 0.95 -19.30 -45.07
CA ALA A 95 -0.03 -18.31 -44.67
C ALA A 95 0.10 -17.94 -43.17
N LEU A 96 0.27 -18.93 -42.28
CA LEU A 96 0.42 -18.71 -40.84
C LEU A 96 1.64 -17.86 -40.49
N VAL A 97 2.81 -18.20 -41.07
CA VAL A 97 4.04 -17.44 -40.84
C VAL A 97 3.88 -16.02 -41.36
N ARG A 98 3.32 -15.84 -42.56
CA ARG A 98 3.14 -14.52 -43.17
C ARG A 98 2.10 -13.66 -42.46
N MET A 99 1.06 -14.27 -41.89
CA MET A 99 0.12 -13.57 -41.03
C MET A 99 0.73 -13.19 -39.66
N LEU A 100 1.76 -13.90 -39.20
CA LEU A 100 2.49 -13.55 -37.97
C LEU A 100 3.53 -12.45 -38.17
N MET A 101 4.12 -12.34 -39.35
CA MET A 101 5.20 -11.40 -39.65
C MET A 101 4.86 -9.91 -39.42
N PRO A 102 3.64 -9.42 -39.72
CA PRO A 102 3.23 -8.06 -39.39
C PRO A 102 3.29 -7.70 -37.90
N PHE A 103 3.27 -8.71 -37.00
CA PHE A 103 3.41 -8.49 -35.56
C PHE A 103 4.88 -8.31 -35.13
N ILE A 104 5.82 -8.55 -36.03
CA ILE A 104 7.24 -8.28 -35.82
C ILE A 104 7.55 -7.00 -36.61
N PRO A 105 7.75 -5.84 -35.94
CA PRO A 105 7.83 -4.52 -36.59
C PRO A 105 8.87 -4.41 -37.72
N VAL A 106 9.86 -5.30 -37.75
CA VAL A 106 10.97 -5.33 -38.71
C VAL A 106 10.63 -6.14 -39.98
N TYR A 107 9.73 -7.12 -39.90
CA TYR A 107 9.53 -8.12 -40.95
C TYR A 107 8.17 -8.06 -41.66
N GLY A 108 7.26 -7.19 -41.20
CA GLY A 108 5.90 -7.10 -41.75
C GLY A 108 5.84 -6.73 -43.24
N TRP A 109 6.81 -5.97 -43.74
CA TRP A 109 6.86 -5.55 -45.15
C TRP A 109 7.31 -6.67 -46.10
N GLU A 110 8.12 -7.60 -45.61
CA GLU A 110 8.70 -8.70 -46.41
C GLU A 110 7.77 -9.93 -46.51
N ALA A 111 6.64 -9.91 -45.79
CA ALA A 111 5.71 -11.04 -45.74
C ALA A 111 4.99 -11.29 -47.08
N GLY A 112 4.93 -10.29 -47.96
CA GLY A 112 4.14 -10.31 -49.18
C GLY A 112 2.64 -10.09 -48.91
N GLN A 113 1.86 -9.96 -49.99
CA GLN A 113 0.40 -9.82 -49.95
C GLN A 113 -0.26 -10.97 -50.73
N PRO A 114 -1.48 -11.39 -50.37
CA PRO A 114 -2.25 -12.34 -51.17
C PRO A 114 -2.43 -11.81 -52.61
N GLU A 115 -2.37 -12.70 -53.60
CA GLU A 115 -2.46 -12.32 -55.02
C GLU A 115 -3.91 -12.31 -55.53
N SER A 116 -4.78 -13.12 -54.92
CA SER A 116 -6.19 -13.21 -55.30
C SER A 116 -7.04 -12.13 -54.64
N ASN A 117 -8.12 -11.72 -55.31
CA ASN A 117 -9.08 -10.75 -54.73
C ASN A 117 -9.72 -11.32 -53.46
N GLU A 118 -10.01 -12.62 -53.47
CA GLU A 118 -10.60 -13.36 -52.37
C GLU A 118 -9.64 -13.42 -51.17
N GLY A 119 -8.36 -13.71 -51.42
CA GLY A 119 -7.30 -13.74 -50.42
C GLY A 119 -7.05 -12.38 -49.79
N ILE A 120 -7.08 -11.30 -50.59
CA ILE A 120 -6.99 -9.92 -50.09
C ILE A 120 -8.14 -9.64 -49.11
N VAL A 121 -9.37 -10.04 -49.44
CA VAL A 121 -10.53 -9.86 -48.55
C VAL A 121 -10.39 -10.68 -47.25
N ILE A 122 -9.95 -11.94 -47.32
CA ILE A 122 -9.68 -12.78 -46.14
C ILE A 122 -8.65 -12.11 -45.22
N ALA A 123 -7.51 -11.73 -45.77
CA ALA A 123 -6.42 -11.13 -45.02
C ALA A 123 -6.83 -9.79 -44.39
N SER A 124 -7.59 -8.96 -45.12
CA SER A 124 -8.10 -7.67 -44.63
C SER A 124 -9.06 -7.86 -43.45
N LEU A 125 -10.04 -8.76 -43.59
CA LEU A 125 -11.01 -9.05 -42.51
C LEU A 125 -10.33 -9.63 -41.28
N ALA A 126 -9.38 -10.55 -41.48
CA ALA A 126 -8.61 -11.12 -40.39
C ALA A 126 -7.80 -10.05 -39.65
N THR A 127 -7.12 -9.17 -40.38
CA THR A 127 -6.33 -8.07 -39.81
C THR A 127 -7.21 -7.12 -39.00
N ILE A 128 -8.39 -6.74 -39.51
CA ILE A 128 -9.36 -5.92 -38.77
C ILE A 128 -9.82 -6.64 -37.49
N ALA A 129 -10.18 -7.92 -37.59
CA ALA A 129 -10.60 -8.71 -36.43
C ALA A 129 -9.49 -8.82 -35.37
N PHE A 130 -8.24 -8.96 -35.80
CA PHE A 130 -7.06 -8.94 -34.93
C PHE A 130 -6.90 -7.61 -34.21
N LEU A 131 -6.96 -6.49 -34.93
CA LEU A 131 -6.81 -5.16 -34.34
C LEU A 131 -7.91 -4.88 -33.31
N VAL A 132 -9.16 -5.19 -33.65
CA VAL A 132 -10.30 -5.04 -32.73
C VAL A 132 -10.10 -5.89 -31.47
N ASN A 133 -9.71 -7.16 -31.64
CA ASN A 133 -9.45 -8.04 -30.51
C ASN A 133 -8.26 -7.55 -29.65
N GLY A 134 -7.19 -7.07 -30.29
CA GLY A 134 -6.01 -6.52 -29.63
C GLY A 134 -6.35 -5.31 -28.77
N ILE A 135 -7.07 -4.34 -29.34
CA ILE A 135 -7.44 -3.09 -28.65
C ILE A 135 -8.40 -3.37 -27.49
N PHE A 136 -9.53 -4.04 -27.76
CA PHE A 136 -10.60 -4.15 -26.77
C PHE A 136 -10.35 -5.21 -25.70
N ASN A 137 -9.71 -6.33 -26.06
CA ASN A 137 -9.56 -7.45 -25.13
C ASN A 137 -8.18 -7.53 -24.47
N ILE A 138 -7.10 -7.13 -25.16
CA ILE A 138 -5.74 -7.14 -24.59
C ILE A 138 -5.35 -5.75 -24.06
N GLY A 139 -5.51 -4.71 -24.88
CA GLY A 139 -5.05 -3.34 -24.59
C GLY A 139 -5.70 -2.71 -23.36
N THR A 140 -6.97 -2.98 -23.11
CA THR A 140 -7.70 -2.48 -21.93
C THR A 140 -7.27 -3.16 -20.63
N VAL A 141 -6.69 -4.36 -20.68
CA VAL A 141 -6.42 -5.18 -19.50
C VAL A 141 -4.98 -5.05 -18.99
N ILE A 142 -4.02 -4.69 -19.85
CA ILE A 142 -2.63 -4.47 -19.40
C ILE A 142 -2.54 -3.38 -18.31
N PRO A 143 -3.16 -2.19 -18.45
CA PRO A 143 -3.16 -1.17 -17.39
C PRO A 143 -3.84 -1.67 -16.11
N MET A 144 -4.95 -2.41 -16.22
CA MET A 144 -5.66 -2.99 -15.08
C MET A 144 -4.80 -4.05 -14.37
N ALA A 145 -4.09 -4.89 -15.09
CA ALA A 145 -3.21 -5.92 -14.54
C ALA A 145 -2.01 -5.30 -13.80
N ILE A 146 -1.43 -4.23 -14.35
CA ILE A 146 -0.36 -3.46 -13.70
C ILE A 146 -0.88 -2.83 -12.40
N GLN A 147 -2.05 -2.20 -12.43
CA GLN A 147 -2.69 -1.66 -11.22
C GLN A 147 -3.00 -2.76 -10.18
N TYR A 148 -3.46 -3.93 -10.62
CA TYR A 148 -3.78 -5.05 -9.73
C TYR A 148 -2.52 -5.66 -9.10
N SER A 149 -1.42 -5.71 -9.86
CA SER A 149 -0.11 -6.19 -9.39
C SER A 149 0.48 -5.25 -8.34
N LYS A 150 0.46 -3.93 -8.58
CA LYS A 150 0.90 -2.92 -7.61
C LYS A 150 0.12 -2.99 -6.30
N ARG A 151 -1.18 -3.32 -6.33
CA ARG A 151 -2.03 -3.45 -5.13
C ARG A 151 -1.83 -4.72 -4.31
N ARG A 152 -1.04 -5.71 -4.79
CA ARG A 152 -0.92 -7.03 -4.14
C ARG A 152 0.36 -7.25 -3.34
N LEU A 153 1.26 -6.28 -3.30
CA LEU A 153 2.37 -6.29 -2.36
C LEU A 153 1.77 -6.01 -0.97
N ARG A 154 1.35 -7.07 -0.27
CA ARG A 154 1.12 -6.99 1.18
C ARG A 154 2.46 -6.69 1.80
N MET A 155 2.62 -5.45 2.23
CA MET A 155 3.86 -5.00 2.82
C MET A 155 3.94 -5.61 4.21
N LYS A 156 4.94 -6.48 4.44
CA LYS A 156 5.18 -7.11 5.73
C LYS A 156 6.04 -6.18 6.59
N TYR A 157 5.55 -4.98 6.87
CA TYR A 157 6.20 -4.12 7.84
C TYR A 157 5.83 -4.56 9.26
N GLU A 158 6.82 -4.56 10.14
CA GLU A 158 6.69 -4.76 11.58
C GLU A 158 7.50 -3.66 12.27
N GLY A 159 6.99 -3.11 13.38
CA GLY A 159 7.65 -2.04 14.13
C GLY A 159 7.71 -0.68 13.41
N HIS A 160 6.93 -0.50 12.34
CA HIS A 160 6.87 0.75 11.56
C HIS A 160 5.95 1.79 12.19
N PHE A 161 6.11 3.06 11.82
CA PHE A 161 5.21 4.15 12.21
C PHE A 161 4.15 4.34 11.13
N VAL A 162 2.90 4.54 11.53
CA VAL A 162 1.80 4.84 10.59
C VAL A 162 1.29 6.25 10.85
N ILE A 163 1.16 7.04 9.79
CA ILE A 163 0.59 8.39 9.82
C ILE A 163 -0.60 8.43 8.86
N TRP A 164 -1.74 8.95 9.30
CA TRP A 164 -2.91 9.17 8.45
C TRP A 164 -3.57 10.53 8.71
N GLY A 165 -3.99 11.20 7.63
CA GLY A 165 -4.62 12.53 7.62
C GLY A 165 -3.61 13.67 7.85
N GLY A 166 -4.13 14.89 8.04
CA GLY A 166 -3.32 16.09 8.35
C GLY A 166 -2.24 16.40 7.31
N GLU A 167 -2.56 16.26 6.03
CA GLU A 167 -1.63 16.32 4.91
C GLU A 167 -0.65 17.50 4.96
N PRO A 168 -1.06 18.74 5.29
CA PRO A 168 -0.13 19.88 5.35
C PRO A 168 0.97 19.74 6.41
N HIS A 169 0.75 18.96 7.47
CA HIS A 169 1.67 18.82 8.60
C HIS A 169 2.55 17.57 8.52
N ILE A 170 2.30 16.68 7.54
CA ILE A 170 3.06 15.43 7.39
C ILE A 170 4.56 15.69 7.21
N PRO A 171 5.01 16.64 6.36
CA PRO A 171 6.45 16.90 6.18
C PRO A 171 7.16 17.27 7.48
N GLU A 172 6.57 18.14 8.30
CA GLU A 172 7.13 18.54 9.59
C GLU A 172 7.25 17.36 10.55
N ILE A 173 6.21 16.52 10.63
CA ILE A 173 6.21 15.33 11.49
C ILE A 173 7.27 14.33 11.01
N VAL A 174 7.36 14.10 9.70
CA VAL A 174 8.35 13.19 9.12
C VAL A 174 9.76 13.72 9.40
N ALA A 175 10.02 15.02 9.21
CA ALA A 175 11.31 15.63 9.51
C ALA A 175 11.76 15.33 10.96
N GLN A 176 10.86 15.49 11.93
CA GLN A 176 11.12 15.18 13.35
C GLN A 176 11.39 13.67 13.57
N LEU A 177 10.62 12.79 12.94
CA LEU A 177 10.78 11.34 13.06
C LEU A 177 12.01 10.80 12.31
N THR A 178 12.51 11.53 11.32
CA THR A 178 13.71 11.14 10.57
C THR A 178 15.00 11.69 11.14
N SER A 179 14.92 12.57 12.15
CA SER A 179 16.06 13.20 12.80
C SER A 179 17.15 12.19 13.22
N SER A 180 18.41 12.57 13.02
CA SER A 180 19.59 11.79 13.40
C SER A 180 19.72 11.63 14.92
N ALA A 181 19.17 12.58 15.70
CA ALA A 181 19.17 12.55 17.17
C ALA A 181 18.48 11.29 17.75
N LEU A 182 17.53 10.71 17.01
CA LEU A 182 16.84 9.46 17.37
C LEU A 182 17.71 8.20 17.20
N GLY A 183 18.94 8.33 16.70
CA GLY A 183 19.89 7.24 16.50
C GLY A 183 19.75 6.51 15.15
N GLU A 184 20.59 5.50 14.93
CA GLU A 184 20.74 4.83 13.63
C GLU A 184 19.81 3.63 13.40
N GLU A 185 18.93 3.32 14.37
CA GLU A 185 17.99 2.19 14.23
C GLU A 185 17.12 2.37 12.99
N LYS A 186 16.97 1.33 12.15
CA LYS A 186 16.15 1.42 10.95
C LYS A 186 14.70 1.74 11.33
N MET A 187 14.18 2.87 10.86
CA MET A 187 12.78 3.25 11.06
C MET A 187 12.06 3.31 9.72
N THR A 188 10.93 2.61 9.64
CA THR A 188 10.02 2.69 8.49
C THR A 188 8.83 3.54 8.87
N ILE A 189 8.52 4.54 8.03
CA ILE A 189 7.38 5.44 8.19
C ILE A 189 6.44 5.20 7.01
N VAL A 190 5.21 4.82 7.31
CA VAL A 190 4.14 4.60 6.34
C VAL A 190 3.13 5.73 6.47
N VAL A 191 2.97 6.49 5.40
CA VAL A 191 2.00 7.57 5.29
C VAL A 191 0.83 7.09 4.44
N LEU A 192 -0.37 7.11 5.00
CA LEU A 192 -1.61 6.76 4.33
C LEU A 192 -2.37 8.04 3.98
N CYS A 193 -2.59 8.31 2.69
CA CYS A 193 -3.26 9.53 2.21
C CYS A 193 -4.18 9.25 1.02
N ASP A 194 -5.04 10.21 0.66
CA ASP A 194 -5.84 10.08 -0.57
C ASP A 194 -4.95 9.97 -1.82
N GLU A 195 -5.45 9.28 -2.85
CA GLU A 195 -4.75 9.08 -4.12
C GLU A 195 -4.36 10.40 -4.78
N SER A 196 -5.14 11.47 -4.58
CA SER A 196 -4.83 12.81 -5.11
C SER A 196 -3.55 13.43 -4.53
N PHE A 197 -3.14 13.07 -3.31
CA PHE A 197 -2.00 13.67 -2.62
C PHE A 197 -0.73 12.79 -2.65
N VAL A 198 -0.82 11.55 -3.16
CA VAL A 198 0.30 10.59 -3.11
C VAL A 198 1.55 11.13 -3.78
N ASP A 199 1.42 11.66 -5.00
CA ASP A 199 2.58 12.10 -5.77
C ASP A 199 3.19 13.38 -5.20
N GLU A 200 2.36 14.30 -4.72
CA GLU A 200 2.80 15.52 -4.02
C GLU A 200 3.58 15.18 -2.75
N LEU A 201 3.00 14.36 -1.86
CA LEU A 201 3.66 13.94 -0.63
C LEU A 201 4.92 13.13 -0.91
N LYS A 202 4.95 12.28 -1.94
CA LYS A 202 6.20 11.57 -2.31
C LYS A 202 7.32 12.53 -2.68
N ASN A 203 7.02 13.58 -3.44
CA ASN A 203 8.03 14.57 -3.83
C ASN A 203 8.51 15.38 -2.62
N LEU A 204 7.59 15.80 -1.74
CA LEU A 204 7.93 16.53 -0.51
C LEU A 204 8.74 15.66 0.46
N LEU A 205 8.47 14.36 0.53
CA LEU A 205 9.10 13.47 1.50
C LEU A 205 10.39 12.82 1.00
N ASP A 206 10.74 12.98 -0.28
CA ASP A 206 11.93 12.35 -0.87
C ASP A 206 13.23 12.86 -0.24
N GLU A 207 13.27 14.14 0.18
CA GLU A 207 14.44 14.75 0.83
C GLU A 207 14.76 14.16 2.21
N TYR A 208 13.77 13.59 2.90
CA TYR A 208 13.94 13.00 4.24
C TYR A 208 14.32 11.51 4.20
N ARG A 209 14.38 10.91 3.00
CA ARG A 209 14.74 9.50 2.86
C ARG A 209 16.22 9.29 3.12
N SER A 210 16.55 8.25 3.88
CA SER A 210 17.93 7.85 4.13
C SER A 210 18.05 6.33 4.20
N PRO A 211 19.27 5.76 4.14
CA PRO A 211 19.45 4.31 4.27
C PRO A 211 18.85 3.71 5.56
N THR A 212 18.74 4.50 6.62
CA THR A 212 18.16 4.12 7.92
C THR A 212 16.71 4.57 8.09
N ARG A 213 16.18 5.40 7.19
CA ARG A 213 14.82 5.97 7.24
C ARG A 213 14.08 5.69 5.94
N GLU A 214 13.26 4.64 5.96
CA GLU A 214 12.43 4.26 4.81
C GLU A 214 11.06 4.94 4.92
N ILE A 215 10.72 5.80 3.95
CA ILE A 215 9.44 6.51 3.91
C ILE A 215 8.62 6.00 2.74
N GLU A 216 7.43 5.49 3.03
CA GLU A 216 6.48 5.04 2.02
C GLU A 216 5.16 5.79 2.12
N VAL A 217 4.69 6.32 0.99
CA VAL A 217 3.39 6.96 0.86
C VAL A 217 2.47 6.05 0.07
N ILE A 218 1.38 5.63 0.70
CA ILE A 218 0.43 4.64 0.19
C ILE A 218 -0.94 5.29 0.01
N PRO A 219 -1.59 5.13 -1.16
CA PRO A 219 -2.97 5.59 -1.35
C PRO A 219 -3.93 4.79 -0.46
N GLY A 220 -4.74 5.49 0.33
CA GLY A 220 -5.82 4.90 1.08
C GLY A 220 -6.34 5.74 2.25
N SER A 221 -7.34 5.20 2.95
CA SER A 221 -7.92 5.82 4.14
C SER A 221 -7.90 4.87 5.33
N ALA A 222 -7.66 5.41 6.53
CA ALA A 222 -7.76 4.67 7.79
C ALA A 222 -9.21 4.30 8.15
N GLN A 223 -10.19 4.85 7.45
CA GLN A 223 -11.59 4.43 7.59
C GLN A 223 -11.85 3.06 6.93
N VAL A 224 -10.95 2.60 6.05
CA VAL A 224 -11.12 1.38 5.26
C VAL A 224 -10.26 0.24 5.84
N LYS A 225 -10.93 -0.76 6.44
CA LYS A 225 -10.28 -1.94 7.06
C LYS A 225 -9.27 -2.64 6.17
N LYS A 226 -9.54 -2.71 4.86
CA LYS A 226 -8.66 -3.36 3.90
C LYS A 226 -7.31 -2.68 3.83
N ASN A 227 -7.29 -1.35 3.70
CA ASN A 227 -6.06 -0.56 3.56
C ASN A 227 -5.18 -0.71 4.80
N LEU A 228 -5.81 -0.67 5.97
CA LEU A 228 -5.13 -0.89 7.25
C LEU A 228 -4.51 -2.29 7.40
N ARG A 229 -5.16 -3.32 6.83
CA ARG A 229 -4.60 -4.68 6.80
C ARG A 229 -3.47 -4.81 5.77
N ASP A 230 -3.57 -4.10 4.66
CA ASP A 230 -2.54 -4.14 3.60
C ASP A 230 -1.21 -3.52 4.08
N ILE A 231 -1.25 -2.57 5.04
CA ILE A 231 -0.09 -1.98 5.71
C ILE A 231 0.29 -2.65 7.05
N ASN A 232 -0.41 -3.72 7.44
CA ASN A 232 -0.17 -4.43 8.71
C ASN A 232 -0.20 -3.53 9.97
N ILE A 233 -1.20 -2.64 10.08
CA ILE A 233 -1.28 -1.64 11.16
C ILE A 233 -1.21 -2.24 12.58
N ALA A 234 -1.66 -3.48 12.76
CA ALA A 234 -1.65 -4.15 14.06
C ALA A 234 -0.24 -4.49 14.56
N ARG A 235 0.77 -4.49 13.67
CA ARG A 235 2.19 -4.68 14.00
C ARG A 235 3.00 -3.39 13.88
N ALA A 236 2.33 -2.24 13.69
CA ALA A 236 2.99 -0.94 13.77
C ALA A 236 3.54 -0.71 15.18
N ARG A 237 4.62 0.06 15.31
CA ARG A 237 5.14 0.56 16.59
C ARG A 237 4.22 1.63 17.17
N SER A 238 3.77 2.55 16.33
CA SER A 238 2.89 3.65 16.70
C SER A 238 2.03 4.07 15.53
N VAL A 239 0.83 4.56 15.82
CA VAL A 239 -0.14 5.07 14.85
C VAL A 239 -0.52 6.49 15.23
N LEU A 240 -0.30 7.44 14.32
CA LEU A 240 -0.73 8.83 14.43
C LEU A 240 -1.93 9.08 13.51
N LEU A 241 -3.07 9.45 14.10
CA LEU A 241 -4.29 9.78 13.40
C LEU A 241 -4.56 11.29 13.50
N MET A 242 -4.75 11.93 12.36
CA MET A 242 -5.09 13.35 12.28
C MET A 242 -6.34 13.53 11.41
N PRO A 243 -7.13 14.60 11.61
CA PRO A 243 -8.27 14.88 10.75
C PRO A 243 -7.79 15.11 9.30
N PRO A 244 -8.39 14.47 8.29
CA PRO A 244 -8.07 14.71 6.89
C PRO A 244 -8.69 16.04 6.46
N GLU A 245 -7.89 17.11 6.31
CA GLU A 245 -8.38 18.49 6.19
C GLU A 245 -9.19 18.77 4.93
N HIS A 246 -9.03 17.93 3.91
CA HIS A 246 -9.76 18.01 2.64
C HIS A 246 -11.19 17.42 2.71
N GLU A 247 -11.53 16.68 3.78
CA GLU A 247 -12.86 16.10 3.94
C GLU A 247 -13.87 17.10 4.52
N SER A 248 -15.15 16.98 4.15
CA SER A 248 -16.21 17.88 4.64
C SER A 248 -16.47 17.80 6.15
N GLN A 249 -16.16 16.66 6.77
CA GLN A 249 -16.39 16.39 8.19
C GLN A 249 -15.15 15.71 8.81
N PRO A 250 -14.01 16.41 8.85
CA PRO A 250 -12.70 15.80 9.10
C PRO A 250 -12.62 15.17 10.49
N GLU A 251 -13.26 15.80 11.47
CA GLU A 251 -13.32 15.36 12.86
C GLU A 251 -14.16 14.08 13.06
N LEU A 252 -15.24 13.90 12.28
CA LEU A 252 -16.02 12.66 12.29
C LEU A 252 -15.27 11.53 11.59
N SER A 253 -14.54 11.86 10.52
CA SER A 253 -13.66 10.93 9.82
C SER A 253 -12.52 10.43 10.71
N LEU A 254 -11.95 11.30 11.55
CA LEU A 254 -10.99 10.92 12.58
C LEU A 254 -11.60 9.92 13.58
N LEU A 255 -12.80 10.20 14.12
CA LEU A 255 -13.46 9.32 15.07
C LEU A 255 -13.77 7.94 14.45
N SER A 256 -14.24 7.94 13.20
CA SER A 256 -14.46 6.74 12.38
C SER A 256 -13.16 5.93 12.21
N ALA A 257 -12.09 6.58 11.77
CA ALA A 257 -10.77 5.97 11.61
C ALA A 257 -10.25 5.37 12.92
N ALA A 258 -10.31 6.12 14.03
CA ALA A 258 -9.88 5.65 15.34
C ALA A 258 -10.62 4.37 15.77
N SER A 259 -11.95 4.33 15.56
CA SER A 259 -12.77 3.15 15.84
C SER A 259 -12.33 1.94 15.02
N VAL A 260 -12.14 2.12 13.70
CA VAL A 260 -11.73 1.05 12.79
C VAL A 260 -10.32 0.52 13.12
N VAL A 261 -9.37 1.41 13.40
CA VAL A 261 -8.02 1.05 13.81
C VAL A 261 -8.06 0.24 15.11
N ARG A 262 -8.80 0.70 16.12
CA ARG A 262 -8.90 0.00 17.41
C ARG A 262 -9.51 -1.39 17.26
N GLU A 263 -10.54 -1.56 16.42
CA GLU A 263 -11.14 -2.87 16.15
C GLU A 263 -10.11 -3.86 15.58
N ILE A 264 -9.33 -3.43 14.58
CA ILE A 264 -8.29 -4.28 13.96
C ILE A 264 -7.20 -4.63 14.97
N VAL A 265 -6.71 -3.63 15.71
CA VAL A 265 -5.65 -3.80 16.70
C VAL A 265 -6.09 -4.74 17.82
N ASN A 266 -7.30 -4.59 18.36
CA ASN A 266 -7.78 -5.46 19.43
C ASN A 266 -7.88 -6.92 18.99
N LYS A 267 -8.40 -7.16 17.78
CA LYS A 267 -8.55 -8.51 17.24
C LYS A 267 -7.20 -9.22 17.05
N GLU A 268 -6.18 -8.51 16.58
CA GLU A 268 -4.83 -9.07 16.42
C GLU A 268 -4.10 -9.20 17.77
N ALA A 269 -4.36 -8.28 18.70
CA ALA A 269 -3.79 -8.35 20.03
C ALA A 269 -4.28 -9.55 20.84
N GLU A 270 -5.52 -9.99 20.65
CA GLU A 270 -6.04 -11.23 21.25
C GLU A 270 -5.23 -12.47 20.84
N GLN A 271 -4.65 -12.44 19.63
CA GLN A 271 -3.88 -13.55 19.08
C GLN A 271 -2.38 -13.44 19.41
N THR A 272 -1.86 -12.22 19.48
CA THR A 272 -0.43 -11.95 19.49
C THR A 272 0.10 -11.34 20.79
N GLY A 273 -0.79 -10.83 21.64
CA GLY A 273 -0.46 -10.07 22.85
C GLY A 273 0.12 -8.67 22.58
N TYR A 274 0.34 -8.29 21.32
CA TYR A 274 0.95 -7.02 20.95
C TYR A 274 -0.09 -5.96 20.58
N ARG A 275 0.15 -4.70 20.95
CA ARG A 275 -0.68 -3.55 20.57
C ARG A 275 0.20 -2.34 20.22
N PRO A 276 0.03 -1.71 19.04
CA PRO A 276 0.62 -0.40 18.75
C PRO A 276 0.10 0.65 19.73
N PHE A 277 0.92 1.66 19.98
CA PHE A 277 0.47 2.88 20.65
C PHE A 277 -0.24 3.80 19.67
N ILE A 278 -1.47 4.23 19.97
CA ILE A 278 -2.31 5.00 19.06
C ILE A 278 -2.49 6.42 19.63
N VAL A 279 -2.14 7.41 18.81
CA VAL A 279 -2.28 8.83 19.09
C VAL A 279 -3.27 9.44 18.11
N ALA A 280 -4.21 10.24 18.60
CA ALA A 280 -5.07 11.08 17.75
C ALA A 280 -4.87 12.57 18.05
N LYS A 281 -4.74 13.39 17.02
CA LYS A 281 -4.85 14.86 17.09
C LYS A 281 -6.29 15.26 16.80
N THR A 282 -6.89 16.13 17.61
CA THR A 282 -8.20 16.75 17.33
C THR A 282 -8.11 18.23 17.63
N SER A 283 -8.77 19.07 16.84
CA SER A 283 -8.95 20.49 17.17
C SER A 283 -10.24 20.72 17.95
N SER A 284 -11.12 19.73 18.04
CA SER A 284 -12.38 19.79 18.77
C SER A 284 -12.23 19.26 20.20
N PRO A 285 -12.36 20.12 21.24
CA PRO A 285 -12.34 19.68 22.64
C PRO A 285 -13.47 18.71 22.97
N ILE A 286 -14.60 18.81 22.26
CA ILE A 286 -15.79 17.96 22.45
C ILE A 286 -15.49 16.50 22.10
N LEU A 287 -14.56 16.26 21.17
CA LEU A 287 -14.20 14.92 20.72
C LEU A 287 -13.11 14.23 21.56
N VAL A 288 -12.50 14.93 22.52
CA VAL A 288 -11.44 14.37 23.35
C VAL A 288 -11.89 13.13 24.13
N GLU A 289 -13.02 13.22 24.84
CA GLU A 289 -13.55 12.08 25.62
C GLU A 289 -14.05 10.91 24.74
N PRO A 290 -14.78 11.15 23.63
CA PRO A 290 -15.09 10.09 22.67
C PRO A 290 -13.85 9.39 22.11
N LEU A 291 -12.82 10.14 21.70
CA LEU A 291 -11.60 9.58 21.10
C LEU A 291 -10.80 8.74 22.08
N LYS A 292 -10.74 9.11 23.37
CA LYS A 292 -10.08 8.32 24.43
C LYS A 292 -10.59 6.88 24.55
N ARG A 293 -11.78 6.57 24.02
CA ARG A 293 -12.30 5.19 23.98
C ARG A 293 -11.61 4.32 22.94
N PHE A 294 -11.00 4.94 21.93
CA PHE A 294 -10.43 4.28 20.77
C PHE A 294 -8.92 4.45 20.64
N VAL A 295 -8.32 5.46 21.26
CA VAL A 295 -6.87 5.72 21.19
C VAL A 295 -6.25 5.79 22.58
N ASP A 296 -4.94 5.60 22.64
CA ASP A 296 -4.20 5.60 23.92
C ASP A 296 -3.89 7.03 24.38
N LYS A 297 -3.70 7.96 23.43
CA LYS A 297 -3.51 9.38 23.72
C LYS A 297 -4.28 10.27 22.74
N VAL A 298 -4.92 11.30 23.26
CA VAL A 298 -5.51 12.38 22.47
C VAL A 298 -4.72 13.65 22.69
N LEU A 299 -4.27 14.27 21.60
CA LEU A 299 -3.68 15.60 21.58
C LEU A 299 -4.75 16.59 21.10
N CYS A 300 -5.09 17.56 21.95
CA CYS A 300 -6.00 18.64 21.61
C CYS A 300 -5.29 19.98 21.72
N PRO A 301 -4.69 20.50 20.62
CA PRO A 301 -3.89 21.73 20.68
C PRO A 301 -4.59 22.91 21.37
N PRO A 302 -5.89 23.19 21.14
CA PRO A 302 -6.56 24.29 21.85
C PRO A 302 -6.57 24.16 23.37
N GLN A 303 -6.57 22.93 23.92
CA GLN A 303 -6.50 22.73 25.38
C GLN A 303 -5.10 23.03 25.92
N LEU A 304 -4.05 22.72 25.14
CA LEU A 304 -2.67 22.99 25.51
C LEU A 304 -2.32 24.47 25.33
N GLU A 305 -2.87 25.10 24.29
CA GLU A 305 -2.64 26.49 23.93
C GLU A 305 -2.97 27.43 25.09
N TYR A 306 -4.12 27.28 25.75
CA TYR A 306 -4.49 28.14 26.87
C TYR A 306 -3.56 27.98 28.09
N LEU A 307 -3.04 26.77 28.33
CA LEU A 307 -2.09 26.53 29.41
C LEU A 307 -0.73 27.18 29.08
N LEU A 308 -0.28 27.07 27.83
CA LEU A 308 0.95 27.71 27.36
C LEU A 308 0.82 29.24 27.40
N LEU A 309 -0.32 29.80 26.99
CA LEU A 309 -0.59 31.24 27.06
C LEU A 309 -0.56 31.74 28.51
N ALA A 310 -1.21 31.02 29.41
CA ALA A 310 -1.20 31.36 30.83
C ALA A 310 0.23 31.33 31.40
N GLU A 311 0.99 30.27 31.13
CA GLU A 311 2.36 30.13 31.63
C GLU A 311 3.29 31.19 31.01
N THR A 312 3.14 31.48 29.71
CA THR A 312 3.94 32.50 29.00
C THR A 312 3.65 33.90 29.54
N SER A 313 2.42 34.17 30.01
CA SER A 313 2.07 35.44 30.64
C SER A 313 2.80 35.66 31.97
N ILE A 314 3.18 34.58 32.66
CA ILE A 314 3.93 34.61 33.93
C ILE A 314 5.44 34.59 33.64
N ASN A 315 5.85 33.68 32.76
CA ASN A 315 7.23 33.38 32.40
C ASN A 315 7.39 33.44 30.88
N PRO A 316 7.69 34.60 30.28
CA PRO A 316 7.73 34.75 28.82
C PRO A 316 8.65 33.78 28.09
N MET A 317 9.75 33.37 28.71
CA MET A 317 10.75 32.46 28.13
C MET A 317 10.34 30.98 28.19
N VAL A 318 9.24 30.64 28.88
CA VAL A 318 8.82 29.24 29.03
C VAL A 318 8.44 28.61 27.69
N LEU A 319 7.94 29.43 26.77
CA LEU A 319 7.53 28.98 25.45
C LEU A 319 8.74 28.51 24.65
N ASP A 320 9.86 29.25 24.70
CA ASP A 320 11.13 28.87 24.07
C ASP A 320 11.67 27.57 24.67
N VAL A 321 11.51 27.38 25.99
CA VAL A 321 11.86 26.11 26.66
C VAL A 321 11.02 24.96 26.10
N TYR A 322 9.70 25.13 25.97
CA TYR A 322 8.84 24.10 25.38
C TYR A 322 9.17 23.81 23.92
N TYR A 323 9.45 24.84 23.11
CA TYR A 323 9.86 24.65 21.72
C TYR A 323 11.13 23.82 21.61
N ASN A 324 12.15 24.11 22.43
CA ASN A 324 13.39 23.35 22.47
C ASN A 324 13.18 21.90 22.95
N LEU A 325 12.23 21.66 23.85
CA LEU A 325 11.93 20.31 24.37
C LEU A 325 11.05 19.46 23.44
N LEU A 326 10.27 20.10 22.56
CA LEU A 326 9.39 19.42 21.61
C LEU A 326 10.04 19.22 20.24
N THR A 327 11.12 19.95 19.95
CA THR A 327 11.90 19.82 18.73
C THR A 327 12.99 18.77 18.92
N ILE A 328 13.03 17.78 18.02
CA ILE A 328 14.01 16.69 18.01
C ILE A 328 15.16 17.07 17.07
N SER A 329 16.32 17.36 17.62
CA SER A 329 17.50 17.79 16.86
C SER A 329 18.79 17.44 17.61
N GLU A 330 19.94 17.51 16.93
CA GLU A 330 21.22 17.22 17.60
C GLU A 330 21.60 18.25 18.68
N GLU A 331 20.96 19.42 18.69
CA GLU A 331 21.23 20.54 19.59
C GLU A 331 20.19 20.68 20.71
N THR A 332 19.11 19.90 20.66
CA THR A 332 18.02 19.93 21.64
C THR A 332 18.12 18.76 22.60
N ASN A 333 17.34 18.82 23.69
CA ASN A 333 17.27 17.73 24.65
C ASN A 333 15.92 17.03 24.53
N GLU A 334 15.92 15.70 24.54
CA GLU A 334 14.71 14.90 24.53
C GLU A 334 14.47 14.20 25.87
N PHE A 335 13.21 13.81 26.09
CA PHE A 335 12.83 12.98 27.23
C PHE A 335 12.95 11.49 26.91
N TYR A 336 13.64 10.78 27.79
CA TYR A 336 13.80 9.33 27.74
C TYR A 336 13.22 8.69 28.99
N PHE A 337 12.58 7.53 28.84
CA PHE A 337 11.92 6.80 29.92
C PHE A 337 12.63 5.48 30.14
N LEU A 338 13.22 5.28 31.33
CA LEU A 338 13.94 4.06 31.69
C LEU A 338 13.37 3.44 32.97
N PRO A 339 13.31 2.09 33.07
CA PRO A 339 12.81 1.44 34.28
C PRO A 339 13.74 1.69 35.46
N VAL A 340 13.20 1.89 36.66
CA VAL A 340 13.97 2.05 37.90
C VAL A 340 15.01 0.91 38.04
N PRO A 341 16.29 1.22 38.31
CA PRO A 341 17.30 0.19 38.57
C PRO A 341 16.97 -0.57 39.86
N GLU A 342 17.16 -1.89 39.87
CA GLU A 342 16.86 -2.74 41.03
C GLU A 342 17.53 -2.25 42.32
N SER A 343 18.77 -1.77 42.24
CA SER A 343 19.53 -1.21 43.37
C SER A 343 18.94 0.09 43.96
N PHE A 344 17.95 0.69 43.31
CA PHE A 344 17.25 1.90 43.74
C PHE A 344 15.79 1.69 44.11
N VAL A 345 15.26 0.47 43.99
CA VAL A 345 13.93 0.13 44.53
C VAL A 345 13.93 0.31 46.05
N GLY A 346 12.93 1.00 46.58
CA GLY A 346 12.80 1.39 47.97
C GLY A 346 13.68 2.59 48.40
N LYS A 347 14.57 3.10 47.53
CA LYS A 347 15.33 4.33 47.80
C LYS A 347 14.53 5.56 47.39
N ASP A 348 14.87 6.70 47.97
CA ASP A 348 14.24 7.97 47.59
C ASP A 348 14.70 8.45 46.19
N PHE A 349 13.82 9.17 45.49
CA PHE A 349 14.09 9.72 44.17
C PHE A 349 15.37 10.60 44.13
N ARG A 350 15.69 11.30 45.22
CA ARG A 350 16.88 12.16 45.28
C ARG A 350 18.17 11.39 45.39
N ALA A 351 18.15 10.17 45.95
CA ALA A 351 19.30 9.28 45.96
C ALA A 351 19.67 8.91 44.53
N LEU A 352 18.66 8.56 43.70
CA LEU A 352 18.88 8.26 42.28
C LEU A 352 19.33 9.50 41.51
N GLN A 353 18.68 10.65 41.72
CA GLN A 353 19.06 11.90 41.05
C GLN A 353 20.52 12.29 41.33
N ARG A 354 20.99 12.14 42.58
CA ARG A 354 22.39 12.40 42.95
C ARG A 354 23.35 11.42 42.28
N ALA A 355 23.01 10.14 42.26
CA ALA A 355 23.83 9.12 41.61
C ALA A 355 23.97 9.39 40.10
N ILE A 356 22.86 9.73 39.43
CA ILE A 356 22.86 10.11 38.02
C ILE A 356 23.73 11.33 37.77
N ALA A 357 23.56 12.39 38.57
CA ALA A 357 24.34 13.62 38.42
C ALA A 357 25.85 13.38 38.59
N GLN A 358 26.24 12.60 39.60
CA GLN A 358 27.65 12.25 39.82
C GLN A 358 28.22 11.46 38.63
N ILE A 359 27.52 10.43 38.18
CA ILE A 359 27.98 9.60 37.06
C ILE A 359 28.04 10.41 35.76
N SER A 360 27.03 11.23 35.51
CA SER A 360 26.95 12.14 34.36
C SER A 360 28.18 13.05 34.28
N GLU A 361 28.61 13.60 35.42
CA GLU A 361 29.84 14.40 35.54
C GLU A 361 31.10 13.56 35.29
N GLU A 362 31.21 12.39 35.93
CA GLU A 362 32.37 11.47 35.78
C GLU A 362 32.64 11.05 34.34
N ILE A 363 31.59 10.88 33.52
CA ILE A 363 31.71 10.47 32.12
C ILE A 363 31.51 11.63 31.14
N SER A 364 31.46 12.87 31.65
CA SER A 364 31.28 14.09 30.84
C SER A 364 30.11 13.99 29.85
N THR A 365 28.99 13.39 30.29
CA THR A 365 27.81 13.15 29.45
C THR A 365 26.61 13.78 30.14
N PRO A 366 26.06 14.90 29.62
CA PRO A 366 25.00 15.65 30.30
C PRO A 366 23.67 14.88 30.30
N VAL A 367 23.25 14.43 31.49
CA VAL A 367 21.96 13.74 31.70
C VAL A 367 21.28 14.30 32.95
N ILE A 368 20.02 14.71 32.80
CA ILE A 368 19.24 15.31 33.89
C ILE A 368 18.09 14.37 34.25
N THR A 369 17.94 14.07 35.54
CA THR A 369 16.75 13.39 36.07
C THR A 369 15.63 14.41 36.29
N VAL A 370 14.49 14.19 35.65
CA VAL A 370 13.37 15.15 35.63
C VAL A 370 12.24 14.72 36.55
N GLY A 371 11.92 13.43 36.58
CA GLY A 371 10.76 12.94 37.32
C GLY A 371 10.58 11.42 37.26
N VAL A 372 9.40 10.98 37.69
CA VAL A 372 9.00 9.57 37.71
C VAL A 372 7.60 9.40 37.12
N VAL A 373 7.40 8.30 36.39
CA VAL A 373 6.10 7.84 35.93
C VAL A 373 5.72 6.64 36.78
N ARG A 374 4.57 6.75 37.46
CA ARG A 374 3.99 5.66 38.26
C ARG A 374 2.56 5.42 37.82
N ASN A 375 2.23 4.19 37.42
CA ASN A 375 0.88 3.82 36.96
C ASN A 375 0.33 4.79 35.90
N GLY A 376 1.17 5.19 34.94
CA GLY A 376 0.83 6.16 33.89
C GLY A 376 0.73 7.63 34.33
N THR A 377 0.94 7.92 35.63
CA THR A 377 0.92 9.29 36.15
C THR A 377 2.34 9.84 36.21
N VAL A 378 2.55 10.97 35.53
CA VAL A 378 3.82 11.71 35.53
C VAL A 378 3.90 12.58 36.79
N LYS A 379 5.01 12.48 37.53
CA LYS A 379 5.36 13.37 38.64
C LYS A 379 6.74 13.98 38.36
N LEU A 380 6.75 15.26 38.02
CA LEU A 380 7.99 16.03 37.82
C LEU A 380 8.55 16.47 39.18
N ASN A 381 9.86 16.33 39.38
CA ASN A 381 10.58 16.67 40.60
C ASN A 381 9.82 16.30 41.90
N PRO A 382 9.52 15.01 42.11
CA PRO A 382 8.67 14.57 43.21
C PRO A 382 9.29 14.89 44.59
N ALA A 383 8.44 14.91 45.63
CA ALA A 383 8.87 15.25 46.99
C ALA A 383 10.00 14.33 47.51
N LYS A 384 10.81 14.84 48.46
CA LYS A 384 11.99 14.13 48.99
C LYS A 384 11.68 12.72 49.52
N SER A 385 10.48 12.52 50.04
CA SER A 385 10.01 11.25 50.62
C SER A 385 9.48 10.26 49.57
N THR A 386 9.54 10.60 48.29
CA THR A 386 9.05 9.72 47.22
C THR A 386 10.02 8.57 47.04
N LEU A 387 9.64 7.40 47.55
CA LEU A 387 10.36 6.15 47.35
C LEU A 387 10.07 5.62 45.95
N LEU A 388 11.09 5.08 45.30
CA LEU A 388 10.99 4.44 43.99
C LEU A 388 10.50 3.00 44.16
N ASP A 389 9.55 2.59 43.34
CA ASP A 389 8.99 1.24 43.38
C ASP A 389 9.37 0.46 42.11
N GLU A 390 9.27 -0.87 42.21
CA GLU A 390 9.37 -1.74 41.03
C GLU A 390 8.25 -1.41 40.04
N GLY A 391 8.59 -1.25 38.77
CA GLY A 391 7.65 -0.88 37.70
C GLY A 391 7.51 0.62 37.44
N ASP A 392 8.09 1.48 38.29
CA ASP A 392 8.23 2.89 37.97
C ASP A 392 9.18 3.11 36.76
N GLN A 393 8.92 4.17 36.01
CA GLN A 393 9.84 4.66 34.98
C GLN A 393 10.41 6.02 35.37
N ILE A 394 11.72 6.18 35.25
CA ILE A 394 12.42 7.43 35.47
C ILE A 394 12.44 8.22 34.18
N ILE A 395 12.12 9.51 34.31
CA ILE A 395 12.16 10.48 33.22
C ILE A 395 13.55 11.13 33.25
N LEU A 396 14.31 10.90 32.19
CA LEU A 396 15.61 11.50 31.95
C LEU A 396 15.51 12.48 30.80
N MET A 397 16.40 13.46 30.80
CA MET A 397 16.58 14.42 29.72
C MET A 397 18.05 14.42 29.30
N ALA A 398 18.31 14.27 28.00
CA ALA A 398 19.64 14.26 27.41
C ALA A 398 19.56 14.63 25.92
N TYR A 399 20.71 14.87 25.28
CA TYR A 399 20.80 15.13 23.83
C TYR A 399 20.61 13.88 22.96
N ARG A 400 20.94 12.70 23.50
CA ARG A 400 20.90 11.42 22.75
C ARG A 400 20.51 10.28 23.67
N PHE A 401 19.79 9.29 23.13
CA PHE A 401 19.45 8.10 23.91
C PHE A 401 20.67 7.31 24.38
N SER A 402 21.74 7.27 23.57
CA SER A 402 23.00 6.59 23.91
C SER A 402 23.65 7.16 25.17
N ASP A 403 23.42 8.44 25.46
CA ASP A 403 23.99 9.12 26.61
C ASP A 403 23.30 8.68 27.90
N CYS A 404 21.96 8.55 27.85
CA CYS A 404 21.19 7.89 28.91
C CYS A 404 21.68 6.44 29.13
N GLN A 405 21.93 5.66 28.07
CA GLN A 405 22.39 4.27 28.19
C GLN A 405 23.75 4.14 28.88
N LYS A 406 24.71 5.03 28.60
CA LYS A 406 26.03 5.03 29.26
C LYS A 406 25.90 5.25 30.77
N VAL A 407 25.13 6.27 31.16
CA VAL A 407 24.86 6.57 32.58
C VAL A 407 24.12 5.41 33.24
N TRP A 408 23.09 4.87 32.59
CA TRP A 408 22.30 3.77 33.12
C TRP A 408 23.11 2.48 33.29
N GLY A 409 24.01 2.19 32.36
CA GLY A 409 24.92 1.05 32.43
C GLY A 409 25.84 1.12 33.66
N LYS A 410 26.39 2.31 33.95
CA LYS A 410 27.18 2.53 35.17
C LYS A 410 26.35 2.36 36.44
N ILE A 411 25.14 2.92 36.50
CA ILE A 411 24.26 2.79 37.68
C ILE A 411 23.98 1.32 38.02
N LYS A 412 23.74 0.49 37.00
CA LYS A 412 23.51 -0.96 37.19
C LYS A 412 24.77 -1.72 37.64
N SER A 413 25.96 -1.22 37.32
CA SER A 413 27.23 -1.83 37.73
C SER A 413 27.70 -1.39 39.12
N THR A 414 27.12 -0.33 39.67
CA THR A 414 27.42 0.14 41.03
C THR A 414 26.65 -0.74 42.03
N PRO A 415 27.34 -1.44 42.94
CA PRO A 415 26.74 -2.36 43.89
C PRO A 415 25.78 -1.69 44.89
#